data_AF-A0A9P1KCV6-F1
#
_entry.id   AF-A0A9P1KCV6-F1
#
_cell.length_a   1.000
_cell.length_b   1.000
_cell.length_c   1.000
_cell.angle_alpha   90.00
_cell.angle_beta   90.00
_cell.angle_gamma   90.00
#
_symmetry.space_group_name_H-M   'P 1'
#
loop_
_entity.id
_entity.type
_entity.pdbx_description
1 polymer ?
#
loop_
_entity_poly.entity_id
_entity_poly.type
_entity_poly.pdbx_seq_one_letter_code
_entity_poly.pdbx_strand_id
1 'polypeptide(L)'
;MEDAALSAFSVFFTQTPSFLAYQRTMEGNKGKSNAQSWFGIHQIPSDNHIRDLLDSVSPDHIFPVFEDILQVLEVQGQLEGFRSLGGSLLVALDGTEYFSSYKIHCPQCSKRTLKSGETHYFHSVVTPVIVCPGKTGVIPLVPELIVPQDGHDKQDCENAAAKRWLSSQGQR
;
A
#
# COMPACT_ATOMS: atom_id res chain seq x y z
N MET A 1 -16.11 -5.55 10.15
CA MET A 1 -14.67 -5.34 9.89
C MET A 1 -14.38 -5.40 8.40
N GLU A 2 -14.88 -6.43 7.69
CA GLU A 2 -14.82 -6.52 6.23
C GLU A 2 -15.29 -5.26 5.49
N ASP A 3 -16.51 -4.77 5.77
CA ASP A 3 -17.03 -3.52 5.19
C ASP A 3 -16.09 -2.32 5.41
N ALA A 4 -15.39 -2.26 6.54
CA ALA A 4 -14.45 -1.16 6.84
C ALA A 4 -13.15 -1.28 6.04
N ALA A 5 -12.59 -2.48 5.93
CA ALA A 5 -11.40 -2.75 5.12
C ALA A 5 -11.67 -2.49 3.63
N LEU A 6 -12.80 -2.99 3.12
CA LEU A 6 -13.23 -2.75 1.73
C LEU A 6 -13.54 -1.28 1.48
N SER A 7 -14.13 -0.57 2.46
CA SER A 7 -14.34 0.87 2.37
C SER A 7 -13.01 1.61 2.27
N ALA A 8 -12.03 1.30 3.13
CA ALA A 8 -10.69 1.90 3.07
C ALA A 8 -10.04 1.67 1.70
N PHE A 9 -10.06 0.44 1.18
CA PHE A 9 -9.56 0.12 -0.15
C PHE A 9 -10.27 0.92 -1.26
N SER A 10 -11.59 1.00 -1.18
CA SER A 10 -12.40 1.68 -2.19
C SER A 10 -12.11 3.19 -2.30
N VAL A 11 -11.68 3.84 -1.20
CA VAL A 11 -11.26 5.25 -1.21
C VAL A 11 -10.07 5.43 -2.15
N PHE A 12 -9.07 4.55 -2.04
CA PHE A 12 -7.87 4.59 -2.89
C PHE A 12 -8.17 4.17 -4.33
N PHE A 13 -9.06 3.19 -4.52
CA PHE A 13 -9.43 2.72 -5.86
C PHE A 13 -10.22 3.74 -6.67
N THR A 14 -11.21 4.39 -6.05
CA THR A 14 -12.15 5.29 -6.76
C THR A 14 -11.66 6.73 -6.88
N GLN A 15 -10.59 7.10 -6.14
CA GLN A 15 -9.97 8.43 -6.16
C GLN A 15 -10.98 9.58 -6.02
N THR A 16 -11.97 9.42 -5.14
CA THR A 16 -13.01 10.44 -4.91
C THR A 16 -12.65 11.33 -3.73
N PRO A 17 -12.85 12.67 -3.82
CA PRO A 17 -12.51 13.60 -2.73
C PRO A 17 -13.30 13.36 -1.43
N SER A 18 -14.51 12.81 -1.53
CA SER A 18 -15.31 12.40 -0.39
C SER A 18 -16.01 11.09 -0.72
N PHE A 19 -15.44 9.99 -0.25
CA PHE A 19 -15.97 8.65 -0.46
C PHE A 19 -17.44 8.56 -0.01
N LEU A 20 -17.72 8.88 1.26
CA LEU A 20 -19.06 8.72 1.82
C LEU A 20 -20.10 9.60 1.11
N ALA A 21 -19.77 10.86 0.81
CA ALA A 21 -20.70 11.76 0.11
C ALA A 21 -20.99 11.25 -1.30
N TYR A 22 -19.97 10.78 -2.02
CA TYR A 22 -20.12 10.24 -3.36
C TYR A 22 -21.03 9.01 -3.39
N GLN A 23 -20.86 8.07 -2.47
CA GLN A 23 -21.72 6.87 -2.40
C GLN A 23 -23.17 7.22 -2.08
N ARG A 24 -23.42 8.14 -1.14
CA ARG A 24 -24.76 8.61 -0.79
C ARG A 24 -25.46 9.31 -1.96
N THR A 25 -24.74 10.17 -2.68
CA THR A 25 -25.29 10.84 -3.87
C THR A 25 -25.62 9.84 -4.98
N MET A 26 -24.76 8.84 -5.22
CA MET A 26 -25.06 7.79 -6.20
C MET A 26 -26.30 6.98 -5.82
N GLU A 27 -26.41 6.60 -4.55
CA GLU A 27 -27.57 5.85 -4.06
C GLU A 27 -28.87 6.66 -4.19
N GLY A 28 -28.85 7.94 -3.83
CA GLY A 28 -30.01 8.82 -4.00
C GLY A 28 -30.42 9.01 -5.47
N ASN A 29 -29.46 9.06 -6.40
CA ASN A 29 -29.74 9.30 -7.82
C ASN A 29 -30.05 8.03 -8.63
N LYS A 30 -29.47 6.88 -8.24
CA LYS A 30 -29.49 5.64 -9.05
C LYS A 30 -30.02 4.41 -8.30
N GLY A 31 -30.35 4.56 -7.00
CA GLY A 31 -30.82 3.47 -6.14
C GLY A 31 -29.74 2.47 -5.74
N LYS A 32 -28.48 2.68 -6.15
CA LYS A 32 -27.32 1.83 -5.84
C LYS A 32 -26.05 2.67 -5.80
N SER A 33 -25.04 2.18 -5.05
CA SER A 33 -23.73 2.79 -4.94
C SER A 33 -22.62 1.86 -5.48
N ASN A 34 -21.44 2.42 -5.79
CA ASN A 34 -20.28 1.61 -6.18
C ASN A 34 -19.74 0.82 -4.98
N ALA A 35 -19.84 1.37 -3.77
CA ALA A 35 -19.50 0.68 -2.52
C ALA A 35 -20.24 -0.66 -2.44
N GLN A 36 -21.55 -0.66 -2.69
CA GLN A 36 -22.34 -1.88 -2.70
C GLN A 36 -22.05 -2.77 -3.92
N SER A 37 -22.01 -2.19 -5.12
CA SER A 37 -22.04 -2.98 -6.36
C SER A 37 -20.69 -3.55 -6.76
N TRP A 38 -19.58 -2.84 -6.46
CA TRP A 38 -18.23 -3.26 -6.85
C TRP A 38 -17.47 -3.88 -5.68
N PHE A 39 -17.69 -3.37 -4.47
CA PHE A 39 -16.93 -3.77 -3.29
C PHE A 39 -17.74 -4.58 -2.30
N GLY A 40 -19.04 -4.81 -2.53
CA GLY A 40 -19.88 -5.59 -1.61
C GLY A 40 -20.11 -4.94 -0.24
N ILE A 41 -19.86 -3.62 -0.12
CA ILE A 41 -20.00 -2.89 1.15
C ILE A 41 -21.48 -2.63 1.41
N HIS A 42 -22.02 -3.22 2.47
CA HIS A 42 -23.44 -3.09 2.82
C HIS A 42 -23.68 -2.01 3.87
N GLN A 43 -22.76 -1.84 4.82
CA GLN A 43 -22.80 -0.76 5.80
C GLN A 43 -21.61 0.16 5.57
N ILE A 44 -21.84 1.28 4.88
CA ILE A 44 -20.78 2.25 4.57
C ILE A 44 -20.38 2.98 5.87
N PRO A 45 -19.18 2.71 6.43
CA PRO A 45 -18.72 3.37 7.64
C PRO A 45 -18.29 4.81 7.35
N SER A 46 -18.21 5.64 8.40
CA SER A 46 -17.58 6.95 8.31
C SER A 46 -16.06 6.82 8.34
N ASP A 47 -15.34 7.84 7.85
CA ASP A 47 -13.88 7.88 7.87
C ASP A 47 -13.30 7.67 9.28
N ASN A 48 -13.93 8.25 10.31
CA ASN A 48 -13.52 8.04 11.70
C ASN A 48 -13.70 6.59 12.12
N HIS A 49 -14.83 5.97 11.76
CA HIS A 49 -15.07 4.57 12.12
C HIS A 49 -14.14 3.60 11.38
N ILE A 50 -13.75 3.92 10.14
CA ILE A 50 -12.70 3.17 9.41
C ILE A 50 -11.39 3.22 10.21
N ARG A 51 -10.95 4.41 10.64
CA ARG A 51 -9.73 4.58 11.43
C ARG A 51 -9.80 3.85 12.77
N ASP A 52 -10.89 4.02 13.51
CA ASP A 52 -11.08 3.36 14.81
C ASP A 52 -10.95 1.83 14.71
N LEU A 53 -11.43 1.25 13.60
CA LEU A 53 -11.36 -0.19 13.36
C LEU A 53 -10.01 -0.66 12.80
N LEU A 54 -9.37 0.12 11.92
CA LEU A 54 -8.20 -0.33 11.16
C LEU A 54 -6.86 0.17 11.71
N ASP A 55 -6.81 1.28 12.44
CA ASP A 55 -5.55 1.85 12.93
C ASP A 55 -4.81 0.91 13.91
N SER A 56 -5.53 -0.02 14.54
CA SER A 56 -4.96 -1.03 15.44
C SER A 56 -4.56 -2.34 14.77
N VAL A 57 -4.90 -2.51 13.48
CA VAL A 57 -4.66 -3.75 12.73
C VAL A 57 -3.30 -3.67 12.04
N SER A 58 -2.44 -4.67 12.25
CA SER A 58 -1.14 -4.71 11.56
C SER A 58 -1.31 -4.85 10.04
N PRO A 59 -0.58 -4.07 9.22
CA PRO A 59 -0.54 -4.26 7.77
C PRO A 59 -0.12 -5.66 7.32
N ASP A 60 0.63 -6.38 8.17
CA ASP A 60 1.12 -7.74 7.90
C ASP A 60 0.01 -8.73 7.56
N HIS A 61 -1.22 -8.48 8.04
CA HIS A 61 -2.38 -9.32 7.75
C HIS A 61 -2.83 -9.24 6.28
N ILE A 62 -2.47 -8.16 5.57
CA ILE A 62 -2.85 -7.94 4.16
C ILE A 62 -1.73 -8.37 3.21
N PHE A 63 -0.47 -8.39 3.68
CA PHE A 63 0.68 -8.75 2.85
C PHE A 63 0.58 -10.11 2.13
N PRO A 64 -0.01 -11.18 2.70
CA PRO A 64 -0.19 -12.45 1.98
C PRO A 64 -0.95 -12.33 0.66
N VAL A 65 -1.84 -11.34 0.51
CA VAL A 65 -2.61 -11.13 -0.74
C VAL A 65 -1.71 -10.89 -1.95
N PHE A 66 -0.55 -10.24 -1.76
CA PHE A 66 0.41 -10.03 -2.85
C PHE A 66 0.99 -11.36 -3.35
N GLU A 67 1.28 -12.28 -2.43
CA GLU A 67 1.80 -13.61 -2.76
C GLU A 67 0.73 -14.44 -3.46
N ASP A 68 -0.50 -14.45 -2.94
CA ASP A 68 -1.61 -15.19 -3.54
C ASP A 68 -1.85 -14.75 -5.00
N ILE A 69 -1.82 -13.45 -5.26
CA ILE A 69 -1.96 -12.90 -6.62
C ILE A 69 -0.77 -13.34 -7.50
N LEU A 70 0.46 -13.24 -6.99
CA LEU A 70 1.65 -13.63 -7.75
C LEU A 70 1.62 -15.12 -8.11
N GLN A 71 1.23 -15.99 -7.18
CA GLN A 71 1.10 -17.42 -7.39
C GLN A 71 0.04 -17.74 -8.45
N VAL A 72 -1.11 -17.05 -8.42
CA VAL A 72 -2.14 -17.20 -9.46
C VAL A 72 -1.59 -16.81 -10.84
N LEU A 73 -0.85 -15.70 -10.93
CA LEU A 73 -0.22 -15.28 -12.19
C LEU A 73 0.82 -16.29 -12.69
N GLU A 74 1.58 -16.91 -11.78
CA GLU A 74 2.55 -17.94 -12.12
C GLU A 74 1.87 -19.21 -12.67
N VAL A 75 0.88 -19.74 -11.95
CA VAL A 75 0.14 -20.95 -12.34
C VAL A 75 -0.59 -20.76 -13.68
N GLN A 76 -1.06 -19.54 -13.95
CA GLN A 76 -1.69 -19.18 -15.23
C GLN A 76 -0.69 -18.85 -16.36
N GLY A 77 0.62 -18.98 -16.11
CA GLY A 77 1.67 -18.69 -17.08
C GLY A 77 1.79 -17.21 -17.46
N GLN A 78 1.18 -16.30 -16.70
CA GLN A 78 1.22 -14.86 -17.00
C GLN A 78 2.60 -14.25 -16.72
N LEU A 79 3.38 -14.86 -15.82
CA LEU A 79 4.75 -14.43 -15.52
C LEU A 79 5.72 -14.71 -16.67
N GLU A 80 5.44 -15.64 -17.57
CA GLU A 80 6.32 -15.96 -18.70
C GLU A 80 6.54 -14.75 -19.61
N GLY A 81 5.52 -13.91 -19.79
CA GLY A 81 5.65 -12.66 -20.54
C GLY A 81 6.58 -11.64 -19.87
N PHE A 82 6.82 -11.75 -18.57
CA PHE A 82 7.67 -10.84 -17.80
C PHE A 82 9.12 -11.34 -17.65
N ARG A 83 9.40 -12.58 -18.03
CA ARG A 83 10.77 -13.12 -18.02
C ARG A 83 11.62 -12.43 -19.10
N SER A 84 12.85 -12.09 -18.75
CA SER A 84 13.78 -11.36 -19.61
C SER A 84 15.15 -12.06 -19.61
N LEU A 85 16.22 -11.34 -19.31
CA LEU A 85 17.60 -11.82 -19.33
C LEU A 85 17.76 -13.16 -18.61
N GLY A 86 18.16 -14.21 -19.33
CA GLY A 86 18.40 -15.53 -18.73
C GLY A 86 17.16 -16.20 -18.13
N GLY A 87 15.94 -15.81 -18.54
CA GLY A 87 14.69 -16.34 -17.98
C GLY A 87 14.33 -15.77 -16.60
N SER A 88 15.06 -14.77 -16.12
CA SER A 88 14.80 -14.13 -14.84
C SER A 88 13.67 -13.10 -14.93
N LEU A 89 13.01 -12.85 -13.81
CA LEU A 89 12.18 -11.67 -13.62
C LEU A 89 13.09 -10.49 -13.24
N LEU A 90 12.79 -9.31 -13.75
CA LEU A 90 13.48 -8.08 -13.33
C LEU A 90 12.62 -7.39 -12.29
N VAL A 91 13.22 -7.04 -11.16
CA VAL A 91 12.55 -6.32 -10.08
C VAL A 91 13.15 -4.92 -9.98
N ALA A 92 12.31 -3.91 -10.19
CA ALA A 92 12.62 -2.53 -9.84
C ALA A 92 12.28 -2.33 -8.36
N LEU A 93 13.22 -1.76 -7.60
CA LEU A 93 13.07 -1.48 -6.19
C LEU A 93 13.29 0.02 -5.99
N ASP A 94 12.26 0.73 -5.55
CA ASP A 94 12.31 2.19 -5.38
C ASP A 94 11.58 2.62 -4.10
N GLY A 95 12.04 3.72 -3.50
CA GLY A 95 11.46 4.31 -2.29
C GLY A 95 10.49 5.45 -2.61
N THR A 96 9.36 5.52 -1.90
CA THR A 96 8.41 6.64 -2.02
C THR A 96 7.87 7.11 -0.67
N GLU A 97 7.61 8.42 -0.55
CA GLU A 97 6.95 9.05 0.60
C GLU A 97 5.43 9.11 0.29
N TYR A 98 4.62 8.34 1.02
CA TYR A 98 3.17 8.26 0.76
C TYR A 98 2.33 9.08 1.75
N PHE A 99 2.93 9.56 2.83
CA PHE A 99 2.27 10.43 3.81
C PHE A 99 3.26 11.44 4.37
N SER A 100 2.81 12.68 4.55
CA SER A 100 3.58 13.71 5.21
C SER A 100 2.71 14.71 5.98
N SER A 101 3.22 15.25 7.09
CA SER A 101 2.53 16.25 7.88
C SER A 101 3.47 17.02 8.81
N TYR A 102 3.07 18.24 9.17
CA TYR A 102 3.69 19.03 10.24
C TYR A 102 2.98 18.86 11.59
N LYS A 103 1.78 18.24 11.60
CA LYS A 103 0.91 18.17 12.78
C LYS A 103 0.52 16.74 13.15
N ILE A 104 0.19 15.94 12.14
CA ILE A 104 -0.30 14.57 12.33
C ILE A 104 0.91 13.64 12.31
N HIS A 105 1.03 12.81 13.34
CA HIS A 105 2.15 11.87 13.48
C HIS A 105 1.72 10.62 14.25
N CYS A 106 2.48 9.54 14.09
CA CYS A 106 2.37 8.33 14.90
C CYS A 106 3.78 7.82 15.28
N PRO A 107 3.91 6.81 16.16
CA PRO A 107 5.19 6.25 16.55
C PRO A 107 6.01 5.67 15.39
N GLN A 108 5.37 5.26 14.30
CA GLN A 108 6.00 4.70 13.11
C GLN A 108 6.45 5.76 12.09
N CYS A 109 6.16 7.05 12.32
CA CYS A 109 6.62 8.11 11.43
C CYS A 109 8.14 8.28 11.50
N SER A 110 8.75 8.46 10.33
CA SER A 110 10.05 9.09 10.21
C SER A 110 9.94 10.61 10.43
N LYS A 111 11.03 11.24 10.87
CA LYS A 111 11.10 12.66 11.23
C LYS A 111 12.27 13.33 10.51
N ARG A 112 12.08 14.57 10.09
CA ARG A 112 13.17 15.46 9.64
C ARG A 112 12.94 16.88 10.17
N THR A 113 13.99 17.52 10.66
CA THR A 113 13.95 18.93 11.09
C THR A 113 14.39 19.83 9.93
N LEU A 114 13.56 20.80 9.59
CA LEU A 114 13.84 21.76 8.53
C LEU A 114 14.79 22.86 9.02
N LYS A 115 15.38 23.63 8.09
CA LYS A 115 16.21 24.80 8.44
C LYS A 115 15.45 25.86 9.26
N SER A 116 14.11 25.88 9.15
CA SER A 116 13.23 26.74 9.96
C SER A 116 13.14 26.31 11.43
N GLY A 117 13.62 25.11 11.78
CA GLY A 117 13.43 24.49 13.09
C GLY A 117 12.16 23.65 13.22
N GLU A 118 11.27 23.70 12.21
CA GLU A 118 10.04 22.89 12.20
C GLU A 118 10.34 21.40 11.99
N THR A 119 9.60 20.55 12.69
CA THR A 119 9.68 19.10 12.52
C THR A 119 8.61 18.63 11.54
N HIS A 120 9.05 17.89 10.52
CA HIS A 120 8.20 17.28 9.52
C HIS A 120 8.18 15.76 9.73
N TYR A 121 6.98 15.20 9.81
CA TYR A 121 6.72 13.78 9.99
C TYR A 121 6.30 13.18 8.66
N PHE A 122 6.77 11.98 8.35
CA PHE A 122 6.44 11.33 7.10
C PHE A 122 6.51 9.81 7.22
N HIS A 123 5.79 9.13 6.33
CA HIS A 123 5.95 7.69 6.10
C HIS A 123 6.46 7.46 4.69
N SER A 124 7.39 6.52 4.60
CA SER A 124 7.95 6.07 3.34
C SER A 124 7.90 4.55 3.26
N VAL A 125 7.98 4.05 2.05
CA VAL A 125 7.88 2.63 1.72
C VAL A 125 8.80 2.32 0.55
N VAL A 126 9.42 1.16 0.58
CA VAL A 126 10.08 0.57 -0.58
C VAL A 126 9.05 -0.27 -1.33
N THR A 127 8.87 0.00 -2.62
CA THR A 127 7.92 -0.70 -3.49
C THR A 127 8.66 -1.54 -4.53
N PRO A 128 8.82 -2.86 -4.31
CA PRO A 128 9.33 -3.77 -5.32
C PRO A 128 8.26 -4.05 -6.36
N VAL A 129 8.67 -4.03 -7.63
CA VAL A 129 7.77 -4.20 -8.76
C VAL A 129 8.46 -5.04 -9.83
N ILE A 130 7.79 -6.10 -10.30
CA ILE A 130 8.24 -6.85 -11.48
C ILE A 130 8.00 -5.99 -12.72
N VAL A 131 9.06 -5.78 -13.47
CA VAL A 131 9.09 -4.99 -14.70
C VAL A 131 9.68 -5.82 -15.84
N CYS A 132 9.37 -5.44 -17.09
CA CYS A 132 9.95 -6.08 -18.26
C CYS A 132 10.11 -5.04 -19.38
N PRO A 133 11.31 -4.93 -20.01
CA PRO A 133 11.53 -4.02 -21.12
C PRO A 133 10.49 -4.19 -22.24
N GLY A 134 9.93 -3.08 -22.71
CA GLY A 134 8.89 -3.09 -23.75
C GLY A 134 7.47 -3.40 -23.26
N LYS A 135 7.28 -3.65 -21.95
CA LYS A 135 5.95 -3.72 -21.32
C LYS A 135 5.66 -2.46 -20.51
N THR A 136 4.43 -1.95 -20.66
CA THR A 136 3.93 -0.83 -19.86
C THR A 136 3.29 -1.29 -18.55
N GLY A 137 2.73 -2.50 -18.53
CA GLY A 137 2.18 -3.12 -17.33
C GLY A 137 3.29 -3.62 -16.41
N VAL A 138 3.02 -3.55 -15.11
CA VAL A 138 3.93 -3.97 -14.04
C VAL A 138 3.17 -4.80 -13.01
N ILE A 139 3.87 -5.65 -12.25
CA ILE A 139 3.26 -6.49 -11.20
C ILE A 139 3.86 -6.07 -9.86
N PRO A 140 3.08 -5.48 -8.94
CA PRO A 140 3.57 -5.10 -7.62
C PRO A 140 3.84 -6.33 -6.76
N LEU A 141 4.93 -6.29 -5.99
CA LEU A 141 5.23 -7.26 -4.94
C LEU A 141 4.92 -6.65 -3.57
N VAL A 142 5.00 -7.48 -2.52
CA VAL A 142 4.81 -7.03 -1.15
C VAL A 142 5.76 -5.86 -0.83
N PRO A 143 5.25 -4.72 -0.33
CA PRO A 143 6.08 -3.57 0.00
C PRO A 143 6.84 -3.77 1.32
N GLU A 144 7.92 -3.01 1.52
CA GLU A 144 8.64 -2.94 2.80
C GLU A 144 8.50 -1.53 3.38
N LEU A 145 7.88 -1.40 4.54
CA LEU A 145 7.70 -0.11 5.21
C LEU A 145 9.03 0.40 5.78
N ILE A 146 9.29 1.70 5.61
CA ILE A 146 10.44 2.38 6.21
C ILE A 146 9.96 3.01 7.53
N VAL A 147 10.18 2.29 8.62
CA VAL A 147 9.70 2.67 9.97
C VAL A 147 10.83 2.58 10.99
N PRO A 148 10.82 3.43 12.04
CA PRO A 148 11.79 3.32 13.12
C PRO A 148 11.90 1.89 13.66
N GLN A 149 13.13 1.37 13.72
CA GLN A 149 13.42 0.01 14.16
C GLN A 149 13.83 0.02 15.63
N ASP A 150 13.31 -0.92 16.41
CA ASP A 150 13.68 -1.06 17.81
C ASP A 150 15.17 -1.42 17.96
N GLY A 151 15.85 -0.82 18.94
CA GLY A 151 17.28 -1.00 19.16
C GLY A 151 18.22 -0.26 18.18
N HIS A 152 17.71 0.65 17.34
CA HIS A 152 18.52 1.46 16.43
C HIS A 152 18.57 2.94 16.81
N ASP A 153 19.77 3.50 16.97
CA ASP A 153 19.96 4.94 17.23
C ASP A 153 19.67 5.83 16.02
N LYS A 154 19.83 5.27 14.81
CA LYS A 154 19.57 5.97 13.54
C LYS A 154 18.20 5.58 13.01
N GLN A 155 17.47 6.59 12.54
CA GLN A 155 16.22 6.38 11.82
C GLN A 155 16.45 5.49 10.59
N ASP A 156 15.42 4.70 10.29
CA ASP A 156 15.41 3.78 9.15
C ASP A 156 15.52 4.53 7.81
N CYS A 157 15.91 3.80 6.76
CA CYS A 157 16.09 4.37 5.43
C CYS A 157 15.82 3.36 4.32
N GLU A 158 15.68 3.87 3.10
CA GLU A 158 15.40 3.07 1.90
C GLU A 158 16.38 1.91 1.71
N ASN A 159 17.69 2.15 1.92
CA ASN A 159 18.71 1.11 1.77
C ASN A 159 18.58 0.00 2.83
N ALA A 160 18.24 0.36 4.07
CA ALA A 160 18.02 -0.63 5.13
C ALA A 160 16.76 -1.47 4.87
N ALA A 161 15.66 -0.82 4.50
CA ALA A 161 14.43 -1.49 4.07
C ALA A 161 14.66 -2.40 2.85
N ALA A 162 15.36 -1.91 1.82
CA ALA A 162 15.71 -2.70 0.64
C ALA A 162 16.47 -3.99 0.99
N LYS A 163 17.42 -3.91 1.91
CA LYS A 163 18.17 -5.09 2.41
C LYS A 163 17.28 -6.06 3.18
N ARG A 164 16.36 -5.57 4.02
CA ARG A 164 15.37 -6.42 4.71
C ARG A 164 14.49 -7.14 3.71
N TRP A 165 13.97 -6.41 2.71
CA TRP A 165 13.15 -6.98 1.65
C TRP A 165 13.89 -8.06 0.85
N LEU A 166 15.13 -7.80 0.42
CA LEU A 166 15.95 -8.79 -0.29
C LEU A 166 16.24 -10.03 0.57
N SER A 167 16.40 -9.86 1.87
CA SER A 167 16.65 -10.98 2.79
C SER A 167 15.40 -11.84 3.00
N SER A 168 14.20 -11.25 2.93
CA SER A 168 12.93 -11.96 3.13
C SER A 168 12.35 -12.54 1.84
N GLN A 169 12.48 -11.83 0.71
CA GLN A 169 11.86 -12.18 -0.58
C GLN A 169 12.86 -12.59 -1.66
N GLY A 170 14.12 -12.15 -1.58
CA GLY A 170 15.09 -12.25 -2.69
C GLY A 170 15.70 -13.64 -2.93
N GLN A 171 15.43 -14.62 -2.08
CA GLN A 171 15.87 -16.02 -2.29
C GLN A 171 14.89 -16.86 -3.12
N ARG A 172 13.76 -16.28 -3.52
CA ARG A 172 12.70 -16.96 -4.28
C ARG A 172 12.95 -16.90 -5.78
#